data_AF-A0A969V517-F1
#
_entry.id   AF-A0A969V517-F1
#
_cell.length_a   1.000
_cell.length_b   1.000
_cell.length_c   1.000
_cell.angle_alpha   90.00
_cell.angle_beta   90.00
_cell.angle_gamma   90.00
#
_symmetry.space_group_name_H-M   'P 1'
#
loop_
_entity.id
_entity.type
_entity.pdbx_description
1 polymer ?
#
loop_
_entity_poly.entity_id
_entity_poly.type
_entity_poly.pdbx_seq_one_letter_code
_entity_poly.pdbx_strand_id
1 'polypeptide(L)'
;MKHYRNEWIEQWCQENGWTDLFEERRNNYWAFPPGAVMPEPIPTNTLRLIKAQKGLTYEEKFWSISAVLGTIVAVVSTYLFKCPIPLVLAFAFDAVTAAQLEVE
;
A
#
# COMPACT_ATOMS: atom_id res chain seq x y z
N MET A 1 0.71 2.12 -5.26
CA MET A 1 1.95 1.99 -4.42
C MET A 1 2.25 0.51 -4.21
N LYS A 2 3.43 0.13 -3.70
CA LYS A 2 3.63 -1.26 -3.26
C LYS A 2 3.04 -1.43 -1.85
N HIS A 3 1.97 -2.23 -1.76
CA HIS A 3 1.21 -2.43 -0.53
C HIS A 3 1.77 -3.54 0.35
N TYR A 4 2.65 -4.38 -0.18
CA TYR A 4 3.20 -5.52 0.53
C TYR A 4 4.72 -5.54 0.44
N ARG A 5 5.40 -5.83 1.55
CA ARG A 5 6.82 -6.20 1.49
C ARG A 5 6.93 -7.67 1.15
N ASN A 6 7.83 -8.02 0.24
CA ASN A 6 8.01 -9.41 -0.19
C ASN A 6 8.37 -10.31 1.00
N GLU A 7 9.18 -9.80 1.94
CA GLU A 7 9.52 -10.48 3.20
C GLU A 7 8.30 -10.90 4.03
N TRP A 8 7.21 -10.11 4.02
CA TRP A 8 5.99 -10.45 4.78
C TRP A 8 5.26 -11.63 4.16
N ILE A 9 5.21 -11.64 2.83
CA ILE A 9 4.57 -12.72 2.07
C ILE A 9 5.42 -13.98 2.15
N GLU A 10 6.74 -13.84 2.05
CA GLU A 10 7.68 -14.95 2.17
C GLU A 10 7.63 -15.60 3.54
N GLN A 11 7.58 -14.79 4.61
CA GLN A 11 7.37 -15.30 5.97
C GLN A 11 6.06 -16.09 6.08
N TRP A 12 4.95 -15.55 5.56
CA TRP A 12 3.67 -16.25 5.57
C TRP A 12 3.73 -17.56 4.77
N CYS A 13 4.39 -17.57 3.61
CA CYS A 13 4.58 -18.76 2.80
C CYS A 13 5.34 -19.84 3.58
N GLN A 14 6.46 -19.50 4.21
CA GLN A 14 7.25 -20.43 5.01
C GLN A 14 6.46 -21.01 6.19
N GLU A 15 5.67 -20.19 6.88
CA GLU A 15 4.84 -20.61 8.01
C GLU A 15 3.69 -21.56 7.59
N ASN A 16 3.24 -21.48 6.33
CA ASN A 16 2.11 -22.28 5.80
C ASN A 16 2.55 -23.39 4.85
N GLY A 17 3.86 -23.64 4.71
CA GLY A 17 4.41 -24.68 3.84
C GLY A 17 4.31 -24.39 2.35
N TRP A 18 4.15 -23.12 1.97
CA TRP A 18 4.22 -22.68 0.58
C TRP A 18 5.67 -22.40 0.18
N THR A 19 6.04 -22.77 -1.05
CA THR A 19 7.41 -22.60 -1.56
C THR A 19 7.46 -21.72 -2.81
N ASP A 20 8.66 -21.27 -3.17
CA ASP A 20 8.97 -20.57 -4.42
C ASP A 20 8.06 -19.36 -4.69
N LEU A 21 8.04 -18.41 -3.74
CA LEU A 21 7.32 -17.15 -3.89
C LEU A 21 7.85 -16.36 -5.09
N PHE A 22 6.95 -15.98 -5.99
CA PHE A 22 7.22 -15.01 -7.03
C PHE A 22 6.15 -13.93 -7.11
N GLU A 23 6.58 -12.72 -7.45
CA GLU A 23 5.72 -11.56 -7.68
C GLU A 23 5.53 -11.39 -9.18
N GLU A 24 4.33 -11.67 -9.69
CA GLU A 24 4.03 -11.57 -11.13
C GLU A 24 3.88 -10.10 -11.55
N ARG A 25 3.11 -9.34 -10.75
CA ARG A 25 2.87 -7.91 -10.88
C ARG A 25 2.84 -7.30 -9.50
N ARG A 26 2.95 -5.97 -9.40
CA ARG A 26 2.86 -5.26 -8.10
C ARG A 26 1.62 -5.72 -7.34
N ASN A 27 1.84 -6.24 -6.13
CA ASN A 27 0.81 -6.75 -5.21
C ASN A 27 0.13 -8.07 -5.62
N ASN A 28 0.57 -8.72 -6.72
CA ASN A 28 0.10 -10.04 -7.14
C ASN A 28 1.19 -11.07 -6.89
N TYR A 29 0.93 -11.93 -5.92
CA TYR A 29 1.87 -12.94 -5.46
C TYR A 29 1.38 -14.32 -5.80
N TRP A 30 2.33 -15.17 -6.20
CA TRP A 30 2.11 -16.55 -6.54
C TRP A 30 3.17 -17.39 -5.84
N ALA A 31 2.78 -18.57 -5.39
CA ALA A 31 3.68 -19.52 -4.75
C ALA A 31 3.11 -20.93 -4.94
N PHE A 32 3.89 -21.96 -4.62
CA PHE A 32 3.44 -23.34 -4.67
C PHE A 32 2.81 -23.72 -3.33
N PRO A 33 1.52 -24.08 -3.29
CA PRO A 33 0.92 -24.67 -2.11
C PRO A 33 1.60 -26.00 -1.71
N PRO A 34 1.47 -26.43 -0.43
CA PRO A 34 2.03 -27.69 0.02
C PRO A 34 1.49 -28.87 -0.81
N GLY A 35 2.38 -29.58 -1.50
CA GLY A 35 2.04 -30.75 -2.33
C GLY A 35 1.52 -30.41 -3.74
N ALA A 36 1.48 -29.13 -4.12
CA ALA A 36 1.09 -28.71 -5.46
C ALA A 36 2.26 -28.78 -6.45
N VAL A 37 1.93 -29.00 -7.73
CA VAL A 37 2.90 -29.07 -8.85
C VAL A 37 2.84 -27.81 -9.73
N MET A 38 1.91 -26.90 -9.44
CA MET A 38 1.72 -25.65 -10.15
C MET A 38 1.62 -24.51 -9.13
N PRO A 39 2.17 -23.32 -9.42
CA PRO A 39 1.97 -22.19 -8.55
C PRO A 39 0.54 -21.69 -8.62
N GLU A 40 0.01 -21.27 -7.48
CA GLU A 40 -1.30 -20.69 -7.34
C GLU A 40 -1.19 -19.25 -6.82
N PRO A 41 -2.14 -18.38 -7.19
CA PRO A 41 -2.16 -17.02 -6.68
C PRO A 41 -2.47 -17.06 -5.18
N ILE A 42 -1.72 -16.30 -4.38
CA ILE A 42 -1.98 -16.20 -2.95
C ILE A 42 -3.35 -15.53 -2.75
N PRO A 43 -4.27 -16.13 -1.96
CA PRO A 43 -5.61 -15.60 -1.80
C PRO A 43 -5.61 -14.15 -1.30
N THR A 44 -6.46 -13.31 -1.89
CA THR A 44 -6.58 -11.88 -1.53
C THR A 44 -6.95 -11.68 -0.05
N ASN A 45 -7.78 -12.57 0.50
CA ASN A 45 -8.11 -12.56 1.93
C ASN A 45 -6.88 -12.78 2.82
N THR A 46 -5.95 -13.65 2.41
CA THR A 46 -4.68 -13.86 3.09
C THR A 46 -3.81 -12.62 3.00
N LEU A 47 -3.68 -12.02 1.82
CA LEU A 47 -2.92 -10.78 1.65
C LEU A 47 -3.48 -9.67 2.56
N ARG A 48 -4.80 -9.48 2.61
CA ARG A 48 -5.47 -8.54 3.52
C ARG A 48 -5.17 -8.83 4.99
N LEU A 49 -5.13 -10.10 5.39
CA LEU A 49 -4.79 -10.50 6.76
C LEU A 49 -3.32 -10.18 7.10
N ILE A 50 -2.39 -10.48 6.18
CA ILE A 50 -0.97 -10.11 6.33
C ILE A 50 -0.84 -8.58 6.46
N LYS A 51 -1.57 -7.82 5.63
CA LYS A 51 -1.59 -6.36 5.69
C LYS A 51 -2.08 -5.85 7.04
N ALA A 52 -3.17 -6.40 7.55
CA ALA A 52 -3.74 -6.02 8.84
C ALA A 52 -2.77 -6.29 10.01
N GLN A 53 -1.97 -7.36 9.92
CA GLN A 53 -0.99 -7.71 10.94
C GLN A 53 0.30 -6.86 10.87
N LYS A 54 0.78 -6.56 9.66
CA LYS A 54 2.07 -5.88 9.45
C LYS A 54 1.95 -4.35 9.31
N GLY A 55 0.77 -3.84 8.95
CA GLY A 55 0.47 -2.42 8.83
C GLY A 55 0.89 -1.81 7.48
N LEU A 56 1.27 -0.52 7.52
CA LEU A 56 1.63 0.28 6.34
C LEU A 56 3.07 0.00 5.87
N THR A 57 3.28 0.00 4.55
CA THR A 57 4.62 -0.04 3.96
C THR A 57 5.31 1.31 4.09
N TYR A 58 6.63 1.34 3.84
CA TYR A 58 7.39 2.58 3.88
C TYR A 58 6.90 3.59 2.84
N GLU A 59 6.55 3.11 1.64
CA GLU A 59 5.98 3.94 0.58
C GLU A 59 4.67 4.58 1.00
N GLU A 60 3.72 3.79 1.49
CA GLU A 60 2.41 4.31 1.94
C GLU A 60 2.56 5.30 3.08
N LYS A 61 3.45 5.02 4.04
CA LYS A 61 3.73 5.92 5.15
C LYS A 61 4.32 7.24 4.64
N PHE A 62 5.26 7.18 3.69
CA PHE A 62 5.86 8.35 3.08
C PHE A 62 4.82 9.20 2.35
N TRP A 63 3.98 8.58 1.50
CA TRP A 63 2.90 9.28 0.80
C TRP A 63 1.87 9.87 1.76
N SER A 64 1.49 9.15 2.82
CA SER A 64 0.57 9.65 3.85
C SER A 64 1.15 10.84 4.61
N ILE A 65 2.42 10.79 5.00
CA ILE A 65 3.09 11.93 5.65
C ILE A 65 3.20 13.12 4.71
N SER A 66 3.50 12.86 3.43
CA SER A 66 3.62 13.91 2.41
C SER A 66 2.28 14.61 2.16
N ALA A 67 1.17 13.87 2.15
CA ALA A 67 -0.19 14.41 2.11
C ALA A 67 -0.42 15.35 3.29
N VAL A 68 -0.23 14.88 4.52
CA VAL A 68 -0.41 15.69 5.74
C VAL A 68 0.44 16.97 5.74
N LEU A 69 1.72 16.87 5.40
CA LEU A 69 2.61 18.03 5.32
C LEU A 69 2.17 18.99 4.22
N GLY A 70 1.76 18.47 3.06
CA GLY A 70 1.20 19.24 1.96
C GLY A 70 -0.03 20.03 2.38
N THR A 71 -0.95 19.41 3.12
CA THR A 71 -2.15 20.07 3.65
C THR A 71 -1.78 21.20 4.62
N ILE A 72 -0.80 21.01 5.51
CA ILE A 72 -0.33 22.05 6.44
C ILE A 72 0.24 23.25 5.67
N VAL A 73 1.09 23.01 4.68
CA VAL A 73 1.66 24.07 3.83
C VAL A 73 0.56 24.80 3.06
N ALA A 74 -0.44 24.07 2.56
CA ALA A 74 -1.58 24.66 1.86
C ALA A 74 -2.40 25.58 2.78
N VAL A 75 -2.66 25.18 4.03
CA VAL A 75 -3.37 26.01 5.02
C VAL A 75 -2.60 27.31 5.28
N VAL A 76 -1.28 27.23 5.53
CA VAL A 76 -0.44 28.42 5.75
C VAL A 76 -0.44 29.32 4.51
N SER A 77 -0.30 28.74 3.32
CA SER A 77 -0.30 29.49 2.06
C SER A 77 -1.65 30.17 1.81
N THR A 78 -2.76 29.49 2.09
CA THR A 78 -4.11 30.08 1.97
C THR A 78 -4.27 31.27 2.91
N TYR A 79 -3.73 31.22 4.13
CA TYR A 79 -3.74 32.35 5.04
C TYR A 79 -2.89 33.53 4.53
N LEU A 80 -1.68 33.26 4.03
CA LEU A 80 -0.77 34.30 3.54
C LEU A 80 -1.27 34.98 2.26
N PHE A 81 -1.72 34.19 1.28
CA PHE A 81 -2.16 34.69 -0.03
C PHE A 81 -3.65 35.06 -0.07
N LYS A 82 -4.41 34.80 1.01
CA LYS A 82 -5.86 35.02 1.09
C LYS A 82 -6.63 34.39 -0.09
N CYS A 83 -6.14 33.26 -0.60
CA CYS A 83 -6.66 32.58 -1.77
C CYS A 83 -6.98 31.11 -1.44
N PRO A 84 -8.15 30.58 -1.83
CA PRO A 84 -8.54 29.20 -1.52
C PRO A 84 -7.90 28.14 -2.44
N ILE A 85 -7.25 28.55 -3.54
CA ILE A 85 -6.69 27.62 -4.55
C ILE A 85 -5.69 26.60 -3.96
N PRO A 86 -4.74 26.97 -3.08
CA PRO A 86 -3.81 25.99 -2.49
C PRO A 86 -4.52 24.89 -1.70
N LEU A 87 -5.61 25.23 -1.00
CA LEU A 87 -6.40 24.29 -0.23
C LEU A 87 -7.15 23.28 -1.12
N VAL A 88 -7.71 23.75 -2.24
CA VAL A 88 -8.41 22.89 -3.22
C VAL A 88 -7.41 21.92 -3.88
N LEU A 89 -6.20 22.38 -4.19
CA LEU A 89 -5.14 21.52 -4.72
C LEU A 89 -4.73 20.45 -3.71
N ALA A 90 -4.54 20.81 -2.44
CA ALA A 90 -4.24 19.84 -1.38
C ALA A 90 -5.35 18.79 -1.26
N PHE A 91 -6.62 19.20 -1.26
CA PHE A 91 -7.74 18.27 -1.23
C PHE A 91 -7.75 17.29 -2.41
N ALA A 92 -7.52 17.79 -3.64
CA ALA A 92 -7.46 16.91 -4.82
C ALA A 92 -6.29 15.93 -4.74
N PHE A 93 -5.14 16.37 -4.24
CA PHE A 93 -3.97 15.52 -4.01
C PHE A 93 -4.24 14.45 -2.95
N ASP A 94 -4.88 14.83 -1.84
CA ASP A 94 -5.27 13.92 -0.76
C ASP A 94 -6.28 12.87 -1.25
N ALA A 95 -7.23 13.26 -2.12
CA ALA A 95 -8.17 12.33 -2.73
C ALA A 95 -7.48 11.29 -3.64
N VAL A 96 -6.53 11.73 -4.47
CA VAL A 96 -5.76 10.82 -5.35
C VAL A 96 -4.87 9.89 -4.52
N THR A 97 -4.22 10.41 -3.49
CA THR A 97 -3.37 9.58 -2.62
C THR A 97 -4.19 8.56 -1.82
N ALA A 98 -5.38 8.94 -1.32
CA ALA A 98 -6.31 8.02 -0.68
C ALA A 98 -6.76 6.90 -1.63
N ALA A 99 -7.18 7.25 -2.85
CA ALA A 99 -7.57 6.27 -3.87
C ALA A 99 -6.44 5.30 -4.24
N GLN A 100 -5.18 5.75 -4.21
CA GLN A 100 -4.00 4.91 -4.43
C GLN A 100 -3.57 4.07 -3.22
N LEU A 101 -4.13 4.35 -2.04
CA LEU A 101 -3.84 3.64 -0.79
C LEU A 101 -4.83 2.49 -0.54
N GLU A 102 -6.03 2.58 -1.10
CA GLU A 102 -7.03 1.51 -1.04
C GLU A 102 -6.50 0.24 -1.74
N VAL A 103 -6.63 -0.88 -1.04
CA VAL A 103 -6.24 -2.21 -1.54
C VAL A 103 -7.53 -3.01 -1.78
N GLU A 104 -7.89 -3.19 -3.06
CA GLU A 104 -8.98 -4.10 -3.46
C GLU A 104 -8.69 -5.57 -3.15
#